data_AF-T2JR80-F1
#
_entry.id   AF-T2JR80-F1
#
_cell.length_a   1.000
_cell.length_b   1.000
_cell.length_c   1.000
_cell.angle_alpha   90.00
_cell.angle_beta   90.00
_cell.angle_gamma   90.00
#
_symmetry.space_group_name_H-M   'P 1'
#
loop_
_entity.id
_entity.type
_entity.pdbx_description
1 polymer ?
#
loop_
_entity_poly.entity_id
_entity_poly.type
_entity_poly.pdbx_seq_one_letter_code
_entity_poly.pdbx_strand_id
1 'polypeptide(L)' 'MDDERVLLHHIDGNHDNWKPKNLMAVHHSCHQYIHMGKTEKV' A
#
# COMPACT_ATOMS: atom_id res chain seq x y z
N MET A 1 -1.80 9.93 -20.60
CA MET A 1 -2.99 9.46 -19.88
C MET A 1 -2.53 8.30 -19.04
N ASP A 2 -1.92 8.62 -17.92
CA ASP A 2 -1.65 7.63 -16.87
C ASP A 2 -2.60 8.03 -15.74
N ASP A 3 -3.81 7.47 -15.79
CA ASP A 3 -4.76 7.53 -14.68
C ASP A 3 -4.09 6.81 -13.50
N GLU A 4 -3.38 7.60 -12.69
CA GLU A 4 -2.68 7.12 -11.53
C GLU A 4 -3.68 6.46 -10.58
N ARG A 5 -3.64 5.12 -10.53
CA ARG A 5 -4.62 4.34 -9.78
C ARG A 5 -4.35 4.47 -8.29
N VAL A 6 -5.40 4.78 -7.53
CA VAL A 6 -5.36 4.74 -6.07
C VAL A 6 -5.53 3.30 -5.59
N LEU A 7 -4.65 2.86 -4.69
CA LEU A 7 -4.63 1.54 -4.05
C LEU A 7 -4.73 1.71 -2.53
N LEU A 8 -5.10 0.62 -1.85
CA LEU A 8 -5.08 0.55 -0.38
C LEU A 8 -3.75 -0.04 0.09
N HIS A 9 -3.13 0.59 1.08
CA HIS A 9 -1.90 0.16 1.74
C HIS A 9 -2.17 -0.21 3.20
N HIS A 10 -1.60 -1.32 3.65
CA HIS A 10 -1.66 -1.76 5.05
C HIS A 10 -0.53 -1.09 5.85
N ILE A 11 -0.87 -0.11 6.70
CA ILE A 11 0.14 0.69 7.43
C ILE A 11 0.93 -0.11 8.47
N ASP A 12 0.39 -1.25 8.92
CA ASP A 12 1.02 -2.14 9.89
C ASP A 12 1.89 -3.23 9.24
N GLY A 13 1.96 -3.28 7.91
CA GLY A 13 2.66 -4.31 7.14
C GLY A 13 2.02 -5.70 7.21
N ASN A 14 0.80 -5.82 7.75
CA ASN A 14 0.07 -7.09 7.81
C ASN A 14 -1.04 -7.10 6.75
N HIS A 15 -0.73 -7.70 5.60
CA HIS A 15 -1.64 -7.83 4.44
C HIS A 15 -2.81 -8.81 4.66
N ASP A 16 -2.79 -9.59 5.74
CA ASP A 16 -3.81 -10.62 6.00
C ASP A 16 -4.98 -10.09 6.86
N ASN A 17 -4.76 -9.03 7.65
CA ASN A 17 -5.72 -8.66 8.71
C ASN A 17 -6.84 -7.69 8.30
N TRP A 18 -6.71 -7.01 7.14
CA TRP A 18 -7.68 -6.08 6.56
C TRP A 18 -8.39 -5.14 7.55
N LYS A 19 -7.71 -4.72 8.62
CA LYS A 19 -8.27 -3.84 9.64
C LYS A 19 -8.63 -2.50 8.97
N PRO A 20 -9.91 -2.06 8.97
CA PRO A 20 -10.33 -0.87 8.21
C PRO A 20 -9.60 0.42 8.59
N LYS A 21 -9.17 0.51 9.86
CA LYS A 21 -8.41 1.65 10.39
C LYS A 21 -6.89 1.59 10.10
N ASN A 22 -6.41 0.48 9.55
CA ASN A 22 -5.01 0.28 9.12
C ASN A 22 -4.83 0.38 7.60
N LEU A 23 -5.86 0.79 6.86
CA LEU A 23 -5.78 0.97 5.42
C LEU A 23 -5.60 2.45 5.08
N MET A 24 -4.63 2.74 4.21
CA MET A 24 -4.38 4.08 3.67
C MET A 24 -4.61 4.05 2.16
N ALA A 25 -5.37 5.00 1.64
CA ALA A 25 -5.49 5.21 0.20
C ALA A 25 -4.24 5.96 -0.31
N VAL A 26 -3.57 5.39 -1.32
CA VAL A 26 -2.29 5.90 -1.82
C VAL A 26 -2.18 5.62 -3.31
N HIS A 27 -1.53 6.51 -4.05
CA HIS A 27 -1.24 6.29 -5.46
C HIS A 27 -0.36 5.06 -5.69
N HIS A 28 -0.54 4.36 -6.80
CA HIS A 28 0.25 3.18 -7.13
C HIS A 28 1.76 3.45 -7.11
N SER A 29 2.22 4.61 -7.60
CA SER A 29 3.63 5.00 -7.57
C SER A 29 4.18 5.11 -6.14
N CYS A 30 3.43 5.76 -5.25
CA CYS A 30 3.75 5.87 -3.83
C CYS A 30 3.67 4.50 -3.14
N HIS A 31 2.69 3.66 -3.48
CA HIS A 31 2.56 2.31 -2.95
C HIS A 31 3.82 1.48 -3.27
N GLN A 32 4.30 1.54 -4.52
CA GLN A 32 5.57 0.90 -4.91
C GLN A 32 6.75 1.47 -4.13
N TYR A 33 6.86 2.79 -3.97
CA TYR A 33 7.94 3.41 -3.21
C TYR A 33 7.97 2.96 -1.74
N ILE A 34 6.80 2.88 -1.09
CA ILE A 34 6.68 2.42 0.30
C ILE A 34 7.22 0.99 0.44
N HIS A 35 6.93 0.11 -0.52
CA HIS A 35 7.42 -1.27 -0.57
C HIS A 35 8.86 -1.42 -1.07
N MET A 36 9.44 -0.44 -1.75
CA MET A 36 10.84 -0.50 -2.16
C MET A 36 11.81 -0.36 -0.97
N GLY A 37 11.40 0.35 0.10
CA GLY A 37 12.23 0.57 1.30
C GLY A 37 12.07 -0.50 2.38
N LYS A 38 11.05 -1.36 2.28
CA LYS A 38 10.76 -2.44 3.20
C LYS A 38 10.50 -3.69 2.37
N THR A 39 11.37 -4.69 2.46
CA THR A 39 11.10 -6.02 1.90
C THR A 39 9.94 -6.65 2.65
N GLU A 40 8.72 -6.21 2.35
CA GLU A 40 7.51 -6.88 2.78
C GLU A 40 7.43 -8.20 2.01
N LYS A 41 7.36 -9.29 2.77
CA LYS A 41 7.07 -10.60 2.21
C LYS A 41 5.62 -10.56 1.74
N VAL A 42 5.45 -10.55 0.43
CA VAL A 42 4.18 -10.89 -0.24
C VAL A 42 3.76 -12.31 0.09
#